data_AF-A0A4D8Y558-F1
#
_entry.id   AF-A0A4D8Y558-F1
#
_cell.length_a   1.000
_cell.length_b   1.000
_cell.length_c   1.000
_cell.angle_alpha   90.00
_cell.angle_beta   90.00
_cell.angle_gamma   90.00
#
_symmetry.space_group_name_H-M   'P 1'
#
loop_
_entity.id
_entity.type
_entity.pdbx_description
1 polymer ?
#
loop_
_entity_poly.entity_id
_entity_poly.type
_entity_poly.pdbx_seq_one_letter_code
_entity_poly.pdbx_strand_id
1 'polypeptide(L)'
;MDTVIGGGARDCTSSEATDAGIIDCDSPQGTIFVGGQLSEDPKKHTMPFYASSPWFISQGDLKPDDRLSPYNPTEKVKFTPCPGCAAKQTNALTSHLLTEPNMGTTVQGVRRLQINIRVKVDSTGKLIPEGTDLLVPMFWVEQYDSAKNHQVLSLIEFQKKMDNILNLLLALLIVGVVLSLSGFFIFARRYWIIRHDQRGLLKRQGTDESTTVPISRV
;
A
#
# COMPACT_ATOMS: atom_id res chain seq x y z
N MET A 1 -17.30 -4.45 -6.75
CA MET A 1 -17.23 -3.08 -7.30
C MET A 1 -15.89 -2.55 -6.85
N ASP A 2 -14.86 -2.86 -7.61
CA ASP A 2 -13.47 -2.59 -7.22
C ASP A 2 -13.06 -1.25 -7.83
N THR A 3 -13.19 -0.19 -7.06
CA THR A 3 -12.68 1.12 -7.44
C THR A 3 -11.18 1.15 -7.14
N VAL A 4 -10.39 0.62 -8.08
CA VAL A 4 -8.92 0.72 -8.02
C VAL A 4 -8.53 2.16 -8.39
N ILE A 5 -8.30 2.99 -7.37
CA ILE A 5 -7.61 4.27 -7.49
C ILE A 5 -6.10 3.97 -7.47
N GLY A 6 -5.60 3.41 -8.57
CA GLY A 6 -4.17 3.20 -8.81
C GLY A 6 -3.70 4.15 -9.92
N GLY A 7 -2.76 5.05 -9.59
CA GLY A 7 -2.06 5.92 -10.53
C GLY A 7 -1.00 5.17 -11.36
N GLY A 8 -1.40 4.06 -11.97
CA GLY A 8 -0.63 3.38 -13.02
C GLY A 8 -1.26 3.73 -14.36
N ALA A 9 -0.41 3.94 -15.39
CA ALA A 9 -0.82 4.19 -16.77
C ALA A 9 -2.01 3.29 -17.14
N ARG A 10 -3.20 3.88 -17.23
CA ARG A 10 -4.43 3.17 -17.56
C ARG A 10 -4.37 2.83 -19.03
N ASP A 11 -4.64 1.57 -19.34
CA ASP A 11 -4.45 0.99 -20.65
C ASP A 11 -5.39 1.63 -21.68
N CYS A 12 -4.89 2.68 -22.34
CA CYS A 12 -5.55 3.41 -23.43
C CYS A 12 -5.73 2.56 -24.70
N THR A 13 -5.39 1.27 -24.66
CA THR A 13 -5.58 0.33 -25.77
C THR A 13 -6.94 -0.35 -25.76
N SER A 14 -7.68 -0.31 -24.63
CA SER A 14 -9.01 -0.89 -24.54
C SER A 14 -10.08 0.12 -24.97
N SER A 15 -10.72 -0.12 -26.12
CA SER A 15 -11.72 0.79 -26.70
C SER A 15 -12.93 1.04 -25.78
N GLU A 16 -13.29 0.07 -24.95
CA GLU A 16 -14.52 0.14 -24.14
C GLU A 16 -14.53 1.28 -23.09
N ALA A 17 -13.38 1.64 -22.52
CA ALA A 17 -13.29 2.65 -21.47
C ALA A 17 -13.17 4.09 -22.04
N THR A 18 -12.53 4.22 -23.20
CA THR A 18 -12.46 5.45 -24.00
C THR A 18 -13.82 5.74 -24.64
N ASP A 19 -14.49 4.72 -25.19
CA ASP A 19 -15.82 4.83 -25.81
C ASP A 19 -16.93 5.14 -24.79
N ALA A 20 -16.71 4.84 -23.52
CA ALA A 20 -17.62 5.18 -22.43
C ALA A 20 -17.52 6.65 -21.97
N GLY A 21 -16.55 7.43 -22.45
CA GLY A 21 -16.30 8.80 -22.01
C GLY A 21 -15.76 8.92 -20.58
N ILE A 22 -15.25 7.82 -20.03
CA ILE A 22 -14.78 7.74 -18.63
C ILE A 22 -13.28 8.04 -18.53
N ILE A 23 -12.50 7.75 -19.58
CA ILE A 23 -11.05 7.94 -19.63
C ILE A 23 -10.69 8.90 -20.76
N ASP A 24 -9.88 9.92 -20.43
CA ASP A 24 -9.25 10.81 -21.41
C ASP A 24 -7.76 10.47 -21.56
N CYS A 25 -7.42 9.84 -22.69
CA CYS A 25 -6.06 9.48 -23.04
C CYS A 25 -5.24 10.65 -23.59
N ASP A 26 -5.88 11.76 -23.94
CA ASP A 26 -5.22 12.99 -24.39
C ASP A 26 -5.08 14.00 -23.24
N SER A 27 -5.04 13.52 -22.00
CA SER A 27 -4.99 14.38 -20.82
C SER A 27 -3.61 15.07 -20.68
N PRO A 28 -3.58 16.36 -20.31
CA PRO A 28 -2.31 17.07 -20.10
C PRO A 28 -1.50 16.47 -18.94
N GLN A 29 -0.18 16.65 -18.98
CA GLN A 29 0.74 16.02 -18.02
C GLN A 29 0.38 16.34 -16.57
N GLY A 30 0.55 15.38 -15.66
CA GLY A 30 0.32 15.58 -14.22
C GLY A 30 -1.11 15.98 -13.85
N THR A 31 -2.08 15.69 -14.71
CA THR A 31 -3.50 15.91 -14.46
C THR A 31 -4.29 14.62 -14.57
N ILE A 32 -5.46 14.59 -13.93
CA ILE A 32 -6.37 13.45 -13.92
C ILE A 32 -7.73 13.94 -14.40
N PHE A 33 -8.27 13.32 -15.46
CA PHE A 33 -9.62 13.60 -15.89
C PHE A 33 -10.63 13.09 -14.84
N VAL A 34 -11.46 14.00 -14.33
CA VAL A 34 -12.52 13.70 -13.35
C VAL A 34 -13.92 13.94 -13.91
N GLY A 35 -14.00 14.52 -15.11
CA GLY A 35 -15.24 14.83 -15.81
C GLY A 35 -16.21 13.67 -15.94
N GLY A 36 -15.71 12.49 -16.34
CA GLY A 36 -16.55 11.31 -16.52
C GLY A 36 -17.26 10.85 -15.24
N GLN A 37 -16.72 11.16 -14.06
CA GLN A 37 -17.35 10.85 -12.76
C GLN A 37 -18.33 11.93 -12.30
N LEU A 38 -18.19 13.16 -12.80
CA LEU A 38 -19.04 14.30 -12.45
C LEU A 38 -20.24 14.46 -13.41
N SER A 39 -20.19 13.79 -14.56
CA SER A 39 -21.26 13.76 -15.55
C SER A 39 -22.37 12.77 -15.19
N GLU A 40 -23.62 13.21 -15.29
CA GLU A 40 -24.81 12.35 -15.11
C GLU A 40 -24.91 11.26 -16.20
N ASP A 41 -24.57 11.61 -17.44
CA ASP A 41 -24.45 10.67 -18.57
C ASP A 41 -23.12 10.91 -19.31
N PRO A 42 -22.02 10.23 -18.91
CA PRO A 42 -20.69 10.46 -19.47
C PRO A 42 -20.58 10.06 -20.95
N LYS A 43 -21.53 9.32 -21.51
CA LYS A 43 -21.53 8.98 -22.94
C LYS A 43 -22.06 10.11 -23.82
N LYS A 44 -22.90 10.99 -23.27
CA LYS A 44 -23.52 12.09 -24.03
C LYS A 44 -22.92 13.44 -23.69
N HIS A 45 -22.61 13.66 -22.42
CA HIS A 45 -22.14 14.96 -21.92
C HIS A 45 -21.01 14.75 -20.92
N THR A 46 -19.77 14.83 -21.38
CA THR A 46 -18.59 14.84 -20.50
C THR A 46 -18.30 16.27 -20.07
N MET A 47 -18.22 16.49 -18.76
CA MET A 47 -17.73 17.77 -18.25
C MET A 47 -16.20 17.81 -18.41
N PRO A 48 -15.59 18.89 -18.91
CA PRO A 48 -14.14 18.93 -19.15
C PRO A 48 -13.34 19.25 -17.87
N PHE A 49 -13.63 18.58 -16.75
CA PHE A 49 -12.96 18.81 -15.47
C PHE A 49 -11.74 17.91 -15.27
N TYR A 50 -10.65 18.53 -14.79
CA TYR A 50 -9.38 17.87 -14.49
C TYR A 50 -8.89 18.24 -13.10
N ALA A 51 -8.40 17.26 -12.37
CA ALA A 51 -7.75 17.44 -11.09
C ALA A 51 -6.22 17.47 -11.27
N SER A 52 -5.53 18.34 -10.54
CA SER A 52 -4.08 18.41 -10.53
C SER A 52 -3.56 18.85 -9.15
N SER A 53 -2.24 18.81 -8.96
CA SER A 53 -1.63 19.54 -7.85
C SER A 53 -1.80 21.06 -8.05
N PRO A 54 -1.83 21.85 -6.96
CA PRO A 54 -1.88 23.32 -7.07
C PRO A 54 -0.76 23.84 -7.96
N TRP A 55 -1.11 24.77 -8.84
CA TRP A 55 -0.22 25.43 -9.79
C TRP A 55 0.62 24.47 -10.64
N PHE A 56 0.15 23.22 -10.80
CA PHE A 56 0.82 22.18 -11.58
C PHE A 56 2.25 21.82 -11.10
N ILE A 57 2.61 22.12 -9.85
CA ILE A 57 3.96 21.94 -9.29
C ILE A 57 4.49 20.50 -9.34
N SER A 58 3.60 19.50 -9.33
CA SER A 58 3.97 18.08 -9.23
C SER A 58 4.42 17.49 -10.56
N GLN A 59 4.58 18.31 -11.60
CA GLN A 59 4.89 17.83 -12.94
C GLN A 59 6.37 17.46 -13.13
N GLY A 60 7.30 17.97 -12.32
CA GLY A 60 8.73 17.60 -12.40
C GLY A 60 9.30 17.60 -13.83
N ASP A 61 10.46 16.97 -14.03
CA ASP A 61 10.97 16.66 -15.37
C ASP A 61 10.27 15.41 -15.95
N LEU A 62 8.93 15.32 -15.87
CA LEU A 62 8.18 14.29 -16.56
C LEU A 62 8.37 14.53 -18.07
N LYS A 63 9.30 13.78 -18.67
CA LYS A 63 9.46 13.79 -20.11
C LYS A 63 8.12 13.41 -20.74
N PRO A 64 7.64 14.16 -21.75
CA PRO A 64 6.50 13.72 -22.52
C PRO A 64 6.80 12.31 -23.02
N ASP A 65 5.99 11.34 -22.59
CA ASP A 65 5.93 10.07 -23.28
C ASP A 65 5.25 10.37 -24.62
N ASP A 66 5.96 10.12 -25.72
CA ASP A 66 5.50 10.34 -27.10
C ASP A 66 4.15 9.65 -27.39
N ARG A 67 3.73 8.73 -26.52
CA ARG A 67 2.50 7.95 -26.65
C ARG A 67 1.27 8.49 -25.89
N LEU A 68 1.41 9.36 -24.87
CA LEU A 68 0.35 9.51 -23.87
C LEU A 68 0.10 10.92 -23.30
N SER A 69 0.80 11.99 -23.69
CA SER A 69 0.38 13.34 -23.26
C SER A 69 0.78 14.46 -24.21
N PRO A 70 -0.16 15.35 -24.62
CA PRO A 70 0.09 16.32 -25.69
C PRO A 70 0.84 17.59 -25.27
N TYR A 71 0.83 18.00 -23.99
CA TYR A 71 1.55 19.20 -23.53
C TYR A 71 1.68 19.32 -22.00
N ASN A 72 2.59 20.19 -21.56
CA ASN A 72 2.74 20.62 -20.17
C ASN A 72 1.87 21.88 -19.89
N PRO A 73 0.89 21.83 -18.96
CA PRO A 73 0.03 22.96 -18.60
C PRO A 73 0.76 24.22 -18.15
N THR A 74 1.92 24.10 -17.50
CA THR A 74 2.70 25.26 -17.00
C THR A 74 3.25 26.13 -18.13
N GLU A 75 3.40 25.58 -19.34
CA GLU A 75 3.85 26.32 -20.52
C GLU A 75 2.76 27.24 -21.08
N LYS A 76 1.48 26.85 -20.91
CA LYS A 76 0.31 27.56 -21.45
C LYS A 76 -0.34 28.50 -20.44
N VAL A 77 -0.14 28.29 -19.15
CA VAL A 77 -0.75 29.10 -18.08
C VAL A 77 0.33 29.81 -17.28
N LYS A 78 0.31 31.14 -17.31
CA LYS A 78 1.19 31.97 -16.47
C LYS A 78 0.50 32.33 -15.17
N PHE A 79 0.99 31.78 -14.07
CA PHE A 79 0.55 32.15 -12.73
C PHE A 79 1.21 33.46 -12.31
N THR A 80 0.41 34.53 -12.23
CA THR A 80 0.88 35.81 -11.69
C THR A 80 0.52 35.87 -10.20
N PRO A 81 1.50 35.99 -9.29
CA PRO A 81 1.19 36.16 -7.87
C PRO A 81 0.38 37.44 -7.66
N CYS A 82 -0.62 37.37 -6.77
CA CYS A 82 -1.41 38.54 -6.44
C CYS A 82 -0.53 39.60 -5.73
N PRO A 83 -0.73 40.91 -6.01
CA PRO A 83 -0.01 41.97 -5.32
C PRO A 83 -0.28 41.89 -3.81
N GLY A 84 0.78 41.79 -3.00
CA GLY A 84 0.69 41.67 -1.54
C GLY A 84 0.48 40.26 -1.01
N CYS A 85 0.36 39.25 -1.88
CA CYS A 85 0.37 37.86 -1.46
C CYS A 85 1.80 37.42 -1.17
N ALA A 86 2.04 36.85 0.01
CA ALA A 86 3.34 36.25 0.33
C ALA A 86 3.70 35.23 -0.75
N ALA A 87 4.92 35.31 -1.29
CA ALA A 87 5.43 34.32 -2.23
C ALA A 87 5.38 32.95 -1.53
N LYS A 88 4.38 32.13 -1.89
CA LYS A 88 4.23 30.82 -1.26
C LYS A 88 5.41 29.94 -1.71
N GLN A 89 6.19 29.47 -0.75
CA GLN A 89 7.23 28.49 -0.98
C GLN A 89 6.60 27.27 -1.68
N THR A 90 7.31 26.65 -2.63
CA THR A 90 6.85 25.46 -3.37
C THR A 90 6.45 24.31 -2.44
N ASN A 91 7.13 24.17 -1.30
CA ASN A 91 6.79 23.20 -0.24
C ASN A 91 5.40 23.43 0.39
N ALA A 92 4.87 24.65 0.33
CA ALA A 92 3.56 24.99 0.87
C ALA A 92 2.41 24.53 -0.04
N LEU A 93 2.70 23.98 -1.22
CA LEU A 93 1.70 23.56 -2.20
C LEU A 93 1.69 22.03 -2.41
N THR A 94 2.66 21.32 -1.85
CA THR A 94 2.75 19.85 -1.92
C THR A 94 1.83 19.19 -0.90
N SER A 95 1.13 18.13 -1.31
CA SER A 95 0.38 17.27 -0.40
C SER A 95 1.33 16.34 0.37
N HIS A 96 1.11 16.15 1.66
CA HIS A 96 1.92 15.24 2.49
C HIS A 96 1.05 14.53 3.53
N LEU A 97 1.44 13.30 3.86
CA LEU A 97 0.80 12.51 4.91
C LEU A 97 1.89 12.02 5.85
N LEU A 98 1.75 12.34 7.14
CA LEU A 98 2.54 11.80 8.22
C LEU A 98 1.81 10.58 8.78
N THR A 99 2.40 9.42 8.54
CA THR A 99 1.83 8.12 8.91
C THR A 99 2.72 7.46 9.95
N GLU A 100 2.10 6.88 10.97
CA GLU A 100 2.80 6.07 11.96
C GLU A 100 3.22 4.73 11.32
N PRO A 101 4.51 4.34 11.40
CA PRO A 101 5.06 3.25 10.59
C PRO A 101 4.56 1.86 11.00
N ASN A 102 4.27 1.61 12.28
CA ASN A 102 3.93 0.27 12.75
C ASN A 102 2.48 -0.12 12.42
N MET A 103 1.56 0.85 12.43
CA MET A 103 0.13 0.64 12.23
C MET A 103 -0.39 1.20 10.92
N GLY A 104 0.41 1.99 10.19
CA GLY A 104 -0.01 2.65 8.96
C GLY A 104 -1.08 3.72 9.18
N THR A 105 -1.26 4.19 10.43
CA THR A 105 -2.29 5.19 10.75
C THR A 105 -1.79 6.60 10.46
N THR A 106 -2.53 7.39 9.69
CA THR A 106 -2.19 8.80 9.42
C THR A 106 -2.45 9.66 10.66
N VAL A 107 -1.39 10.28 11.18
CA VAL A 107 -1.44 11.17 12.36
C VAL A 107 -1.66 12.62 11.94
N GLN A 108 -1.10 13.01 10.81
CA GLN A 108 -1.27 14.35 10.26
C GLN A 108 -1.23 14.28 8.74
N GLY A 109 -2.00 15.11 8.07
CA GLY A 109 -2.04 15.15 6.62
C GLY A 109 -2.45 16.51 6.12
N VAL A 110 -1.85 16.91 5.01
CA VAL A 110 -2.31 18.06 4.24
C VAL A 110 -2.53 17.59 2.81
N ARG A 111 -3.78 17.66 2.37
CA ARG A 111 -4.18 17.28 1.01
C ARG A 111 -4.54 18.56 0.27
N ARG A 112 -3.94 18.72 -0.90
CA ARG A 112 -4.15 19.86 -1.78
C ARG A 112 -4.53 19.38 -3.15
N LEU A 113 -5.60 19.93 -3.70
CA LEU A 113 -6.14 19.56 -4.99
C LEU A 113 -6.55 20.82 -5.74
N GLN A 114 -6.17 20.93 -7.00
CA GLN A 114 -6.63 21.97 -7.91
C GLN A 114 -7.61 21.37 -8.91
N ILE A 115 -8.75 22.05 -9.09
CA ILE A 115 -9.73 21.73 -10.10
C ILE A 115 -9.54 22.68 -11.28
N ASN A 116 -9.48 22.11 -12.47
CA ASN A 116 -9.21 22.78 -13.72
C ASN A 116 -10.30 22.44 -14.74
N ILE A 117 -10.53 23.35 -15.68
CA ILE A 117 -11.42 23.14 -16.83
C ILE A 117 -10.55 23.11 -18.09
N ARG A 118 -10.69 22.07 -18.92
CA ARG A 118 -10.06 22.05 -20.24
C ARG A 118 -10.93 22.81 -21.22
N VAL A 119 -10.30 23.77 -21.88
CA VAL A 119 -10.89 24.52 -22.97
C VAL A 119 -10.24 24.00 -24.24
N LYS A 120 -10.99 23.19 -25.00
CA LYS A 120 -10.60 22.67 -26.31
C LYS A 120 -11.64 23.12 -27.32
N VAL A 121 -11.21 23.82 -28.36
CA VAL A 121 -12.09 24.30 -29.42
C VAL A 121 -12.17 23.26 -30.52
N ASP A 122 -13.37 22.75 -30.78
CA ASP A 122 -13.70 22.17 -32.08
C ASP A 122 -14.15 23.30 -33.02
N SER A 123 -13.93 23.11 -34.32
CA SER A 123 -13.96 24.09 -35.44
C SER A 123 -15.17 25.04 -35.59
N THR A 124 -16.09 25.07 -34.63
CA THR A 124 -17.34 25.85 -34.62
C THR A 124 -17.34 27.02 -33.62
N GLY A 125 -16.38 27.10 -32.69
CA GLY A 125 -16.35 28.13 -31.65
C GLY A 125 -15.69 29.45 -32.07
N LYS A 126 -16.47 30.48 -32.42
CA LYS A 126 -15.95 31.82 -32.81
C LYS A 126 -15.29 32.62 -31.67
N LEU A 127 -15.45 32.21 -30.41
CA LEU A 127 -15.05 32.99 -29.23
C LEU A 127 -13.62 32.68 -28.74
N ILE A 128 -13.04 31.56 -29.16
CA ILE A 128 -11.75 31.09 -28.68
C ILE A 128 -10.92 30.73 -29.92
N PRO A 129 -9.64 31.14 -30.01
CA PRO A 129 -8.82 30.89 -31.18
C PRO A 129 -8.78 29.41 -31.58
N GLU A 130 -8.79 29.13 -32.89
CA GLU A 130 -8.66 27.77 -33.42
C GLU A 130 -7.36 27.12 -32.92
N GLY A 131 -7.44 25.83 -32.56
CA GLY A 131 -6.29 25.10 -32.00
C GLY A 131 -5.98 25.41 -30.53
N THR A 132 -6.81 26.20 -29.84
CA THR A 132 -6.67 26.39 -28.39
C THR A 132 -7.01 25.09 -27.66
N ASP A 133 -6.01 24.55 -26.98
CA ASP A 133 -6.14 23.49 -25.97
C ASP A 133 -5.35 23.93 -24.73
N LEU A 134 -6.05 24.29 -23.66
CA LEU A 134 -5.45 24.71 -22.41
C LEU A 134 -6.29 24.26 -21.21
N LEU A 135 -5.64 24.14 -20.06
CA LEU A 135 -6.31 23.94 -18.77
C LEU A 135 -6.41 25.26 -18.02
N VAL A 136 -7.63 25.73 -17.78
CA VAL A 136 -7.89 26.89 -16.94
C VAL A 136 -8.01 26.43 -15.48
N PRO A 137 -7.12 26.87 -14.58
CA PRO A 137 -7.28 26.60 -13.16
C PRO A 137 -8.47 27.39 -12.62
N MET A 138 -9.43 26.71 -12.00
CA MET A 138 -10.64 27.35 -11.46
C MET A 138 -10.44 27.72 -9.99
N PHE A 139 -10.13 26.72 -9.17
CA PHE A 139 -9.86 26.87 -7.76
C PHE A 139 -8.99 25.71 -7.26
N TRP A 140 -8.36 25.91 -6.11
CA TRP A 140 -7.69 24.84 -5.39
C TRP A 140 -8.21 24.79 -3.96
N VAL A 141 -8.26 23.58 -3.41
CA VAL A 141 -8.71 23.31 -2.05
C VAL A 141 -7.56 22.74 -1.24
N GLU A 142 -7.58 23.07 0.04
CA GLU A 142 -6.64 22.59 1.04
C GLU A 142 -7.43 21.96 2.18
N GLN A 143 -7.14 20.70 2.46
CA GLN A 143 -7.69 19.98 3.59
C GLN A 143 -6.55 19.64 4.55
N TYR A 144 -6.69 20.11 5.79
CA TYR A 144 -5.83 19.70 6.90
C TYR A 144 -6.54 18.66 7.74
N ASP A 145 -5.89 17.50 7.87
CA ASP A 145 -6.31 16.46 8.78
C ASP A 145 -5.24 16.31 9.87
N SER A 146 -5.65 16.37 11.13
CA SER A 146 -4.75 16.11 12.26
C SER A 146 -5.47 15.23 13.26
N ALA A 147 -4.82 14.13 13.65
CA ALA A 147 -5.30 13.26 14.70
C ALA A 147 -5.41 14.06 15.99
N LYS A 148 -6.52 13.87 16.70
CA LYS A 148 -6.71 14.50 18.01
C LYS A 148 -5.81 13.81 19.04
N ASN A 149 -5.40 14.54 20.08
CA ASN A 149 -4.51 14.02 21.12
C ASN A 149 -4.97 12.67 21.70
N HIS A 150 -6.27 12.48 21.91
CA HIS A 150 -6.79 11.21 22.43
C HIS A 150 -6.61 10.05 21.43
N GLN A 151 -6.70 10.29 20.13
CA GLN A 151 -6.47 9.26 19.10
C GLN A 151 -5.01 8.83 19.08
N VAL A 152 -4.09 9.81 19.20
CA VAL A 152 -2.64 9.55 19.27
C VAL A 152 -2.29 8.77 20.55
N LEU A 153 -2.86 9.15 21.69
CA LEU A 153 -2.64 8.46 22.96
C LEU A 153 -3.17 7.02 22.93
N SER A 154 -4.38 6.80 22.38
CA SER A 154 -4.93 5.46 22.21
C SER A 154 -4.06 4.59 21.30
N LEU A 155 -3.47 5.17 20.25
CA LEU A 155 -2.55 4.45 19.36
C LEU A 155 -1.30 3.97 20.12
N ILE A 156 -0.69 4.87 20.92
CA ILE A 156 0.49 4.55 21.74
C ILE A 156 0.16 3.47 22.77
N GLU A 157 -1.01 3.54 23.40
CA GLU A 157 -1.43 2.54 24.38
C GLU A 157 -1.66 1.18 23.71
N PHE A 158 -2.27 1.16 22.52
CA PHE A 158 -2.50 -0.05 21.76
C PHE A 158 -1.18 -0.72 21.34
N GLN A 159 -0.19 0.06 20.89
CA GLN A 159 1.16 -0.43 20.59
C GLN A 159 1.80 -1.13 21.80
N LYS A 160 1.81 -0.46 22.96
CA LYS A 160 2.38 -1.03 24.19
C LYS A 160 1.67 -2.32 24.61
N LYS A 161 0.35 -2.39 24.45
CA LYS A 161 -0.42 -3.60 24.78
C LYS A 161 -0.08 -4.75 23.85
N MET A 162 0.09 -4.50 22.55
CA MET A 162 0.49 -5.52 21.59
C MET A 162 1.88 -6.09 21.89
N ASP A 163 2.85 -5.24 22.21
CA ASP A 163 4.20 -5.69 22.59
C ASP A 163 4.17 -6.57 23.85
N ASN A 164 3.38 -6.18 24.85
CA ASN A 164 3.21 -6.97 26.06
C ASN A 164 2.55 -8.33 25.80
N ILE A 165 1.55 -8.39 24.92
CA ILE A 165 0.90 -9.66 24.53
C ILE A 165 1.89 -10.56 23.78
N LEU A 166 2.67 -10.00 22.85
CA LEU A 166 3.68 -10.75 22.11
C LEU A 166 4.74 -11.34 23.04
N ASN A 167 5.22 -10.54 24.00
CA ASN A 167 6.18 -10.99 25.00
C ASN A 167 5.60 -12.09 25.91
N LEU A 168 4.33 -11.99 26.29
CA LEU A 168 3.65 -13.02 27.07
C LEU A 168 3.52 -14.34 26.29
N LEU A 169 3.14 -14.27 25.01
CA LEU A 169 3.06 -15.44 24.14
C LEU A 169 4.43 -16.10 23.95
N LEU A 170 5.49 -15.30 23.78
CA LEU A 170 6.86 -15.79 23.68
C LEU A 170 7.29 -16.50 24.97
N ALA A 171 6.98 -15.94 26.14
CA ALA A 171 7.28 -16.55 27.43
C ALA A 171 6.56 -17.90 27.61
N LEU A 172 5.26 -17.96 27.27
CA LEU A 172 4.49 -19.21 27.30
C LEU A 172 5.06 -20.27 26.36
N LEU A 173 5.51 -19.87 25.17
CA LEU A 173 6.14 -20.77 24.21
C LEU A 173 7.45 -21.34 24.76
N ILE A 174 8.30 -20.51 25.38
CA ILE A 174 9.54 -20.95 26.02
C ILE A 174 9.25 -21.98 27.13
N VAL A 175 8.29 -21.69 28.01
CA VAL A 175 7.88 -22.62 29.08
C VAL A 175 7.38 -23.94 28.50
N GLY A 176 6.56 -23.88 27.44
CA GLY A 176 6.05 -25.06 26.75
C GLY A 176 7.18 -25.93 26.15
N VAL A 177 8.18 -25.29 25.53
CA VAL A 177 9.35 -25.99 24.98
C VAL A 177 10.16 -26.66 26.10
N VAL A 178 10.42 -25.95 27.22
CA VAL A 178 11.17 -26.52 28.35
C VAL A 178 10.44 -27.72 28.95
N LEU A 179 9.12 -27.63 29.15
CA LEU A 179 8.32 -28.74 29.66
C LEU A 179 8.33 -29.93 28.69
N SER A 180 8.17 -29.69 27.40
CA SER A 180 8.23 -30.74 26.37
C SER A 180 9.58 -31.45 26.34
N LEU A 181 10.69 -30.69 26.38
CA LEU A 181 12.04 -31.24 26.47
C LEU A 181 12.25 -32.05 27.74
N SER A 182 11.79 -31.56 28.90
CA SER A 182 11.91 -32.29 30.16
C SER A 182 11.17 -33.63 30.13
N GLY A 183 9.95 -33.66 29.57
CA GLY A 183 9.17 -34.88 29.40
C GLY A 183 9.84 -35.87 28.45
N PHE A 184 10.38 -35.39 27.33
CA PHE A 184 11.14 -36.19 26.38
C PHE A 184 12.38 -36.82 27.04
N PHE A 185 13.14 -36.06 27.83
CA PHE A 185 14.30 -36.57 28.56
C PHE A 185 13.93 -37.67 29.57
N ILE A 186 12.84 -37.51 30.32
CA ILE A 186 12.36 -38.53 31.25
C ILE A 186 11.95 -39.80 30.49
N PHE A 187 11.24 -39.66 29.37
CA PHE A 187 10.79 -40.78 28.55
C PHE A 187 11.96 -41.53 27.92
N ALA A 188 12.92 -40.80 27.34
CA ALA A 188 14.15 -41.36 26.76
C ALA A 188 14.98 -42.11 27.81
N ARG A 189 15.13 -41.54 29.02
CA ARG A 189 15.83 -42.20 30.13
C ARG A 189 15.15 -43.50 30.53
N ARG A 190 13.81 -43.51 30.70
CA ARG A 190 13.06 -44.73 31.01
C ARG A 190 13.19 -45.77 29.91
N TYR A 191 13.04 -45.35 28.64
CA TYR A 191 13.19 -46.24 27.49
C TYR A 191 14.58 -46.88 27.45
N TRP A 192 15.64 -46.11 27.75
CA TRP A 192 17.01 -46.61 27.77
C TRP A 192 17.24 -47.63 28.89
N ILE A 193 16.72 -47.39 30.11
CA ILE A 193 16.80 -48.33 31.23
C ILE A 193 16.11 -49.66 30.87
N ILE A 194 14.88 -49.61 30.36
CA ILE A 194 14.12 -50.82 29.97
C ILE A 194 14.87 -51.60 28.89
N ARG A 195 15.43 -50.92 27.89
CA ARG A 195 16.20 -51.56 26.81
C ARG A 195 17.49 -52.20 27.33
N HIS A 196 18.15 -51.58 28.31
CA HIS A 196 19.34 -52.15 28.93
C HIS A 196 19.01 -53.43 29.70
N ASP A 197 17.90 -53.42 30.45
CA ASP A 197 17.46 -54.58 31.24
C ASP A 197 17.09 -55.78 30.35
N GLN A 198 16.39 -55.53 29.24
CA GLN A 198 16.09 -56.54 28.20
C GLN A 198 17.35 -57.18 27.61
N ARG A 199 18.42 -56.40 27.38
CA ARG A 199 19.70 -56.96 26.90
C ARG A 199 20.40 -57.82 27.96
N GLY A 200 20.21 -57.52 29.24
CA GLY A 200 20.74 -58.34 30.34
C GLY A 200 20.07 -59.71 30.43
N LEU A 201 18.73 -59.75 30.26
CA LEU A 201 17.96 -60.99 30.27
C LEU A 201 18.31 -61.91 29.08
N LEU A 202 18.44 -61.34 27.87
CA LEU A 202 18.82 -62.11 26.67
C LEU A 202 20.22 -62.74 26.78
N LYS A 203 21.17 -62.07 27.44
CA LYS A 203 22.51 -62.66 27.68
C LYS A 203 22.46 -63.84 28.64
N ARG A 204 21.60 -63.82 29.67
CA ARG A 204 21.48 -64.93 30.62
C ARG A 204 20.89 -66.18 29.96
N GLN A 205 19.82 -66.04 29.17
CA GLN A 205 19.24 -67.17 28.43
C GLN A 205 20.24 -67.84 27.48
N GLY A 206 21.11 -67.07 26.80
CA GLY A 206 22.14 -67.66 25.94
C GLY A 206 23.30 -68.36 26.68
N THR A 207 23.45 -68.16 28.00
CA THR A 207 24.53 -68.80 28.78
C THR A 207 24.09 -70.13 29.36
N ASP A 208 22.80 -70.27 29.72
CA ASP A 208 22.26 -71.53 30.27
C ASP A 208 22.13 -72.64 29.22
N GLU A 209 21.98 -72.29 27.93
CA GLU A 209 21.86 -73.27 26.84
C GLU A 209 23.21 -73.91 26.43
N SER A 210 24.35 -73.32 26.83
CA SER A 210 25.69 -73.86 26.55
C SER A 210 26.17 -74.91 27.56
N THR A 211 25.39 -75.20 28.61
CA THR A 211 25.72 -76.23 29.61
C THR A 211 24.92 -77.51 29.37
N THR A 212 24.85 -77.96 28.12
CA THR A 212 24.33 -79.29 27.79
C THR A 212 25.41 -80.34 28.00
N VAL A 213 25.13 -81.20 28.97
CA VAL A 213 25.90 -82.33 29.51
C VAL A 213 26.44 -83.25 28.40
N PRO A 214 27.71 -83.70 28.45
CA PRO A 214 28.19 -84.74 27.55
C PRO A 214 27.49 -86.06 27.89
N ILE A 215 26.66 -86.54 26.96
CA ILE A 215 26.01 -87.85 27.04
C ILE A 215 27.09 -88.92 26.92
N SER A 216 27.43 -89.58 28.04
CA SER A 216 28.25 -90.79 28.02
C SER A 216 27.41 -91.94 27.46
N ARG A 217 27.78 -92.44 26.28
CA ARG A 217 27.26 -93.73 25.78
C ARG A 217 27.98 -94.86 26.50
N VAL A 218 27.23 -95.71 27.19
CA VAL A 218 27.54 -97.11 27.47
C VAL A 218 26.28 -97.90 27.19
#